data_AF-X1G6X9-F1
#
_entry.id   AF-X1G6X9-F1
#
_cell.length_a   1.000
_cell.length_b   1.000
_cell.length_c   1.000
_cell.angle_alpha   90.00
_cell.angle_beta   90.00
_cell.angle_gamma   90.00
#
_symmetry.space_group_name_H-M   'P 1'
#
loop_
_entity.id
_entity.type
_entity.pdbx_description
1 polymer ?
#
loop_
_entity_poly.entity_id
_entity_poly.type
_entity_poly.pdbx_seq_one_letter_code
_entity_poly.pdbx_strand_id
1 'polypeptide(L)'
;MDVEKIWKEENWTAHARTIIENLNKFPEDSKLILVLRHSHRNEPQIMEKVHKLRLTPQGHAIAKKFGESLPNNRPIRIFHSIIWRCEETAENIHNGFKSIGGKSELMGEFSPLYDIGIDNDSFLEQFKNYHFSEILLRWAAGFYLPEEWTPFTQYIQNAAHLIW
;
A
#
# COMPACT_ATOMS: atom_id res chain seq x y z
N MET A 1 -24.92 5.28 7.23
CA MET A 1 -23.66 5.93 6.82
C MET A 1 -23.80 6.34 5.37
N ASP A 2 -23.56 7.60 5.05
CA ASP A 2 -23.66 8.10 3.67
C ASP A 2 -22.28 8.02 3.00
N VAL A 3 -22.07 6.95 2.23
CA VAL A 3 -20.79 6.65 1.56
C VAL A 3 -20.48 7.70 0.49
N GLU A 4 -21.49 8.18 -0.23
CA GLU A 4 -21.31 9.20 -1.28
C GLU A 4 -20.88 10.53 -0.68
N LYS A 5 -21.49 10.92 0.43
CA LYS A 5 -21.08 12.11 1.17
C LYS A 5 -19.64 12.01 1.64
N ILE A 6 -19.26 10.91 2.30
CA ILE A 6 -17.88 10.69 2.77
C ILE A 6 -16.90 10.67 1.60
N TRP A 7 -17.25 9.99 0.51
CA TRP A 7 -16.41 9.90 -0.67
C TRP A 7 -16.17 11.26 -1.33
N LYS A 8 -17.15 12.17 -1.35
CA LYS A 8 -17.06 13.46 -2.05
C LYS A 8 -16.52 14.59 -1.18
N GLU A 9 -16.92 14.63 0.09
CA GLU A 9 -16.75 15.81 0.95
C GLU A 9 -15.61 15.67 1.96
N GLU A 10 -15.26 14.45 2.38
CA GLU A 10 -14.22 14.28 3.40
C GLU A 10 -12.82 14.56 2.84
N ASN A 11 -11.99 15.17 3.67
CA ASN A 11 -10.61 15.54 3.30
C ASN A 11 -9.72 14.32 3.15
N TRP A 12 -9.90 13.30 3.98
CA TRP A 12 -9.04 12.10 3.96
C TRP A 12 -9.23 11.25 2.70
N THR A 13 -10.35 11.41 1.98
CA THR A 13 -10.62 10.78 0.69
C THR A 13 -10.15 11.60 -0.53
N ALA A 14 -9.65 12.82 -0.33
CA ALA A 14 -9.26 13.72 -1.42
C ALA A 14 -8.17 13.12 -2.32
N HIS A 15 -7.10 12.56 -1.74
CA HIS A 15 -6.03 11.92 -2.53
C HIS A 15 -6.54 10.74 -3.34
N ALA A 16 -7.46 9.96 -2.79
CA ALA A 16 -8.06 8.83 -3.49
C ALA A 16 -8.87 9.31 -4.71
N ARG A 17 -9.68 10.37 -4.56
CA ARG A 17 -10.38 11.00 -5.69
C ARG A 17 -9.42 11.51 -6.75
N THR A 18 -8.37 12.23 -6.36
CA THR A 18 -7.35 12.73 -7.27
C THR A 18 -6.69 11.59 -8.06
N ILE A 19 -6.37 10.46 -7.42
CA ILE A 19 -5.82 9.30 -8.13
C ILE A 19 -6.79 8.85 -9.23
N ILE A 20 -8.06 8.61 -8.89
CA ILE A 20 -9.09 8.16 -9.85
C ILE A 20 -9.20 9.12 -11.04
N GLU A 21 -9.29 10.43 -10.78
CA GLU A 21 -9.40 11.47 -11.82
C GLU A 21 -8.21 11.47 -12.80
N ASN A 22 -7.03 11.05 -12.35
CA ASN A 22 -5.81 11.09 -13.14
C ASN A 22 -5.47 9.76 -13.82
N LEU A 23 -6.06 8.62 -13.42
CA LEU A 23 -5.76 7.31 -14.01
C LEU A 23 -6.07 7.23 -15.52
N ASN A 24 -7.11 7.95 -15.97
CA ASN A 24 -7.50 8.00 -17.38
C ASN A 24 -6.58 8.88 -18.25
N LYS A 25 -5.64 9.63 -17.65
CA LYS A 25 -4.68 10.46 -18.40
C LYS A 25 -3.51 9.66 -18.95
N PHE A 26 -3.30 8.45 -18.44
CA PHE A 26 -2.25 7.56 -18.93
C PHE A 26 -2.73 6.77 -20.15
N PRO A 27 -1.87 6.52 -21.16
CA PRO A 27 -2.19 5.69 -22.32
C PRO A 27 -2.77 4.32 -21.94
N GLU A 28 -3.67 3.78 -22.76
CA GLU A 28 -4.35 2.50 -22.47
C GLU A 28 -3.40 1.32 -22.31
N ASP A 29 -2.30 1.31 -23.05
CA ASP A 29 -1.24 0.31 -23.05
C ASP A 29 -0.18 0.51 -21.96
N SER A 30 -0.27 1.59 -21.19
CA SER A 30 0.67 1.86 -20.11
C SER A 30 0.48 0.90 -18.94
N LYS A 31 1.61 0.41 -18.40
CA LYS A 31 1.63 -0.32 -17.12
C LYS A 31 1.69 0.68 -15.99
N LEU A 32 0.70 0.63 -15.09
CA LEU A 32 0.62 1.51 -13.93
C LEU A 32 0.91 0.73 -12.65
N ILE A 33 1.76 1.29 -11.79
CA ILE A 33 1.93 0.84 -10.41
C ILE A 33 1.35 1.92 -9.51
N LEU A 34 0.44 1.51 -8.64
CA LEU A 34 -0.22 2.39 -7.69
C LEU A 34 0.09 1.92 -6.28
N VAL A 35 0.78 2.75 -5.50
CA VAL A 35 1.07 2.50 -4.09
C VAL A 35 0.06 3.27 -3.24
N LEU A 36 -0.78 2.53 -2.51
CA LEU A 36 -1.87 3.09 -1.71
C LEU A 36 -1.65 2.83 -0.24
N ARG A 37 -1.96 3.84 0.57
CA ARG A 37 -2.16 3.64 2.01
C ARG A 37 -3.52 2.94 2.22
N HIS A 38 -3.58 2.09 3.24
CA HIS A 38 -4.84 1.45 3.69
C HIS A 38 -5.94 2.48 4.00
N SER A 39 -7.19 2.02 3.98
CA SER A 39 -8.36 2.84 4.29
C SER A 39 -8.49 3.16 5.80
N HIS A 40 -9.58 3.84 6.17
CA HIS A 40 -9.81 4.35 7.52
C HIS A 40 -9.89 3.25 8.59
N ARG A 41 -9.13 3.45 9.68
CA ARG A 41 -9.13 2.64 10.91
C ARG A 41 -9.32 3.55 12.13
N ASN A 42 -9.67 2.97 13.28
CA ASN A 42 -9.58 3.70 14.54
C ASN A 42 -8.10 3.81 14.97
N GLU A 43 -7.75 4.91 15.64
CA GLU A 43 -6.42 5.04 16.22
C GLU A 43 -6.28 4.10 17.44
N PRO A 44 -5.15 3.37 17.54
CA PRO A 44 -4.93 2.48 18.65
C PRO A 44 -4.74 3.27 19.94
N GLN A 45 -5.35 2.79 21.02
CA GLN A 45 -5.03 3.25 22.38
C GLN A 45 -3.73 2.63 22.91
N ILE A 46 -3.32 1.47 22.39
CA ILE A 46 -2.11 0.74 22.82
C ILE A 46 -1.36 0.23 21.57
N MET A 47 -0.05 0.47 21.53
CA MET A 47 0.81 0.15 20.38
C MET A 47 0.96 -1.37 20.11
N GLU A 48 0.80 -2.22 21.11
CA GLU A 48 1.07 -3.67 21.05
C GLU A 48 0.20 -4.48 20.07
N LYS A 49 -0.82 -3.87 19.43
CA LYS A 49 -1.68 -4.56 18.45
C LYS A 49 -1.83 -3.84 17.12
N VAL A 50 -0.93 -2.91 16.79
CA VAL A 50 -1.05 -2.09 15.57
C VAL A 50 -1.15 -2.94 14.30
N HIS A 51 -0.46 -4.08 14.24
CA HIS A 51 -0.46 -4.98 13.08
C HIS A 51 -1.81 -5.68 12.85
N LYS A 52 -2.60 -5.88 13.91
CA LYS A 52 -3.92 -6.54 13.88
C LYS A 52 -5.08 -5.56 13.89
N LEU A 53 -4.82 -4.26 13.77
CA LEU A 53 -5.89 -3.27 13.65
C LEU A 53 -6.56 -3.43 12.30
N ARG A 54 -7.88 -3.63 12.36
CA ARG A 54 -8.79 -3.76 11.24
C ARG A 54 -9.35 -2.39 10.84
N LEU A 55 -9.93 -2.32 9.66
CA LEU A 55 -10.65 -1.16 9.17
C LEU A 55 -11.89 -0.89 10.02
N THR A 56 -12.34 0.35 9.95
CA THR A 56 -13.68 0.73 10.43
C THR A 56 -14.74 0.39 9.38
N PRO A 57 -16.04 0.32 9.74
CA PRO A 57 -17.11 0.16 8.76
C PRO A 57 -17.06 1.20 7.62
N GLN A 58 -16.70 2.45 7.93
CA GLN A 58 -16.46 3.49 6.91
C GLN A 58 -15.23 3.20 6.04
N GLY A 59 -14.17 2.66 6.64
CA GLY A 59 -12.97 2.24 5.92
C GLY A 59 -13.27 1.17 4.87
N HIS A 60 -14.06 0.15 5.23
CA HIS A 60 -14.51 -0.90 4.31
C HIS A 60 -15.32 -0.31 3.15
N ALA A 61 -16.34 0.50 3.47
CA ALA A 61 -17.22 1.07 2.46
C ALA A 61 -16.48 1.97 1.46
N ILE A 62 -15.54 2.78 1.95
CA ILE A 62 -14.76 3.66 1.07
C ILE A 62 -13.71 2.91 0.26
N ALA A 63 -13.07 1.86 0.81
CA ALA A 63 -12.18 1.01 0.02
C ALA A 63 -12.94 0.32 -1.12
N LYS A 64 -14.17 -0.15 -0.86
CA LYS A 64 -15.04 -0.71 -1.90
C LYS A 64 -15.41 0.34 -2.93
N LYS A 65 -15.80 1.54 -2.49
CA LYS A 65 -16.12 2.68 -3.38
C LYS A 65 -14.94 3.08 -4.27
N PHE A 66 -13.71 3.04 -3.73
CA PHE A 66 -12.50 3.27 -4.51
C PHE A 66 -12.38 2.24 -5.64
N GLY A 67 -12.56 0.95 -5.33
CA GLY A 67 -12.57 -0.12 -6.33
C GLY A 67 -13.63 0.07 -7.41
N GLU A 68 -14.86 0.45 -7.03
CA GLU A 68 -15.95 0.78 -7.96
C GLU A 68 -15.70 2.03 -8.82
N SER A 69 -14.72 2.86 -8.44
CA SER A 69 -14.39 4.10 -9.16
C SER A 69 -13.18 3.94 -10.09
N LEU A 70 -12.48 2.80 -10.04
CA LEU A 70 -11.34 2.52 -10.89
C LEU A 70 -11.78 2.32 -12.36
N PRO A 71 -10.99 2.78 -13.36
CA PRO A 71 -11.23 2.45 -14.75
C PRO A 71 -11.17 0.94 -14.99
N ASN A 72 -12.23 0.35 -15.55
CA ASN A 72 -12.36 -1.10 -15.74
C ASN A 72 -11.89 -1.61 -17.11
N ASN A 73 -11.29 -0.74 -17.93
CA ASN A 73 -10.69 -1.09 -19.22
C ASN A 73 -9.34 -1.80 -19.10
N ARG A 74 -8.76 -1.89 -17.89
CA ARG A 74 -7.48 -2.55 -17.62
C ARG A 74 -7.63 -3.63 -16.54
N PRO A 75 -7.05 -4.83 -16.73
CA PRO A 75 -6.96 -5.80 -15.65
C PRO A 75 -6.00 -5.28 -14.56
N ILE A 76 -6.32 -5.55 -13.30
CA ILE A 76 -5.48 -5.14 -12.16
C ILE A 76 -5.03 -6.35 -11.34
N ARG A 77 -3.80 -6.29 -10.82
CA ARG A 77 -3.29 -7.21 -9.79
C ARG A 77 -3.17 -6.42 -8.50
N ILE A 78 -3.66 -6.99 -7.41
CA ILE A 78 -3.69 -6.33 -6.10
C ILE A 78 -2.82 -7.11 -5.14
N PHE A 79 -1.84 -6.42 -4.57
CA PHE A 79 -0.95 -6.91 -3.53
C PHE A 79 -1.20 -6.11 -2.25
N HIS A 80 -0.95 -6.70 -1.09
CA HIS A 80 -1.05 -6.00 0.19
C HIS A 80 0.09 -6.34 1.15
N SER A 81 0.34 -5.44 2.08
CA SER A 81 1.16 -5.75 3.26
C SER A 81 0.46 -6.79 4.14
N ILE A 82 1.22 -7.56 4.92
CA ILE A 82 0.73 -8.56 5.91
C ILE A 82 -0.18 -7.98 7.00
N ILE A 83 -0.31 -6.65 7.05
CA ILE A 83 -1.07 -5.92 8.04
C ILE A 83 -2.58 -6.02 7.74
N TRP A 84 -3.36 -6.37 8.74
CA TRP A 84 -4.79 -6.72 8.59
C TRP A 84 -5.65 -5.66 7.88
N ARG A 85 -5.48 -4.38 8.20
CA ARG A 85 -6.18 -3.29 7.47
C ARG A 85 -5.78 -3.16 6.00
N CYS A 86 -4.56 -3.55 5.63
CA CYS A 86 -4.09 -3.51 4.26
C CYS A 86 -4.71 -4.64 3.45
N GLU A 87 -4.76 -5.85 4.03
CA GLU A 87 -5.52 -7.00 3.50
C GLU A 87 -6.98 -6.61 3.24
N GLU A 88 -7.69 -6.10 4.26
CA GLU A 88 -9.10 -5.73 4.08
C GLU A 88 -9.28 -4.61 3.04
N THR A 89 -8.38 -3.64 2.99
CA THR A 89 -8.44 -2.59 1.95
C THR A 89 -8.35 -3.22 0.56
N ALA A 90 -7.39 -4.13 0.36
CA ALA A 90 -7.20 -4.82 -0.90
C ALA A 90 -8.41 -5.68 -1.29
N GLU A 91 -8.99 -6.44 -0.35
CA GLU A 91 -10.20 -7.23 -0.57
C GLU A 91 -11.40 -6.37 -0.95
N ASN A 92 -11.62 -5.26 -0.24
CA ASN A 92 -12.73 -4.35 -0.56
C ASN A 92 -12.56 -3.71 -1.94
N ILE A 93 -11.34 -3.28 -2.30
CA ILE A 93 -11.04 -2.75 -3.65
C ILE A 93 -11.28 -3.83 -4.71
N HIS A 94 -10.79 -5.05 -4.47
CA HIS A 94 -10.99 -6.19 -5.36
C HIS A 94 -12.48 -6.44 -5.63
N ASN A 95 -13.29 -6.50 -4.56
CA ASN A 95 -14.72 -6.74 -4.64
C ASN A 95 -15.47 -5.58 -5.30
N GLY A 96 -15.10 -4.33 -4.98
CA GLY A 96 -15.65 -3.13 -5.61
C GLY A 96 -15.40 -3.12 -7.12
N PHE A 97 -14.16 -3.36 -7.53
CA PHE A 97 -13.77 -3.38 -8.93
C PHE A 97 -14.48 -4.50 -9.72
N LYS A 98 -14.61 -5.70 -9.14
CA LYS A 98 -15.36 -6.80 -9.78
C LYS A 98 -16.85 -6.49 -9.92
N SER A 99 -17.44 -5.76 -8.97
CA SER A 99 -18.86 -5.42 -9.03
C SER A 99 -19.23 -4.51 -10.21
N ILE A 100 -18.26 -3.75 -10.75
CA ILE A 100 -18.43 -2.95 -11.98
C ILE A 100 -17.93 -3.67 -13.24
N GLY A 101 -17.72 -4.99 -13.18
CA GLY A 101 -17.24 -5.81 -14.31
C GLY A 101 -15.73 -5.75 -14.56
N GLY A 102 -14.95 -5.15 -13.65
CA GLY A 102 -13.51 -5.11 -13.75
C GLY A 102 -12.87 -6.49 -13.55
N LYS A 103 -11.75 -6.73 -14.25
CA LYS A 103 -10.95 -7.96 -14.11
C LYS A 103 -9.84 -7.73 -13.10
N SER A 104 -9.91 -8.37 -11.93
CA SER A 104 -8.87 -8.28 -10.90
C SER A 104 -8.43 -9.63 -10.38
N GLU A 105 -7.17 -9.70 -9.97
CA GLU A 105 -6.57 -10.81 -9.24
C GLU A 105 -6.03 -10.30 -7.91
N LEU A 106 -6.36 -10.99 -6.81
CA LEU A 106 -5.80 -10.72 -5.50
C LEU A 106 -4.59 -11.64 -5.32
N MET A 107 -3.40 -11.05 -5.44
CA MET A 107 -2.13 -11.78 -5.40
C MET A 107 -1.71 -12.14 -3.97
N GLY A 108 -2.33 -11.51 -2.97
CA GLY A 108 -2.07 -11.72 -1.56
C GLY A 108 -0.95 -10.82 -1.02
N GLU A 109 -0.23 -11.38 -0.06
CA GLU A 109 0.81 -10.67 0.68
C GLU A 109 2.03 -10.37 -0.19
N PHE A 110 2.55 -9.14 -0.06
CA PHE A 110 3.77 -8.69 -0.71
C PHE A 110 4.70 -8.08 0.33
N SER A 111 5.66 -8.87 0.79
CA SER A 111 6.54 -8.53 1.92
C SER A 111 7.28 -7.20 1.79
N PRO A 112 7.72 -6.72 0.60
CA PRO A 112 8.35 -5.41 0.45
C PRO A 112 7.44 -4.22 0.82
N LEU A 113 6.12 -4.41 0.96
CA LEU A 113 5.20 -3.37 1.46
C LEU A 113 5.17 -3.28 2.99
N TYR A 114 5.83 -4.20 3.69
CA TYR A 114 5.89 -4.24 5.14
C TYR A 114 7.30 -4.03 5.67
N ASP A 115 8.26 -4.76 5.09
CA ASP A 115 9.60 -4.88 5.59
C ASP A 115 10.61 -4.66 4.46
N ILE A 116 11.78 -4.14 4.81
CA ILE A 116 12.92 -3.93 3.93
C ILE A 116 13.93 -5.09 3.98
N GLY A 117 13.59 -6.17 4.70
CA GLY A 117 14.36 -7.42 4.69
C GLY A 117 15.73 -7.29 5.35
N ILE A 118 15.80 -6.42 6.36
CA ILE A 118 17.01 -6.12 7.13
C ILE A 118 16.83 -6.67 8.54
N ASP A 119 17.92 -7.11 9.14
CA ASP A 119 17.92 -7.54 10.54
C ASP A 119 17.35 -6.44 11.45
N ASN A 120 16.33 -6.80 12.25
CA ASN A 120 15.59 -5.83 13.04
C ASN A 120 16.47 -5.12 14.08
N ASP A 121 17.45 -5.81 14.67
CA ASP A 121 18.30 -5.21 15.69
C ASP A 121 19.27 -4.21 15.06
N SER A 122 19.93 -4.58 13.96
CA SER A 122 20.79 -3.66 13.19
C SER A 122 20.02 -2.45 12.67
N PHE A 123 18.79 -2.66 12.20
CA PHE A 123 17.89 -1.59 11.74
C PHE A 123 17.50 -0.64 12.88
N LEU A 124 17.06 -1.17 14.02
CA LEU A 124 16.63 -0.39 15.18
C LEU A 124 17.78 0.42 15.80
N GLU A 125 19.01 -0.10 15.80
CA GLU A 125 20.19 0.63 16.26
C GLU A 125 20.42 1.94 15.46
N GLN A 126 20.13 1.95 14.16
CA GLN A 126 20.32 3.15 13.34
C GLN A 126 19.45 4.33 13.78
N PHE A 127 18.26 4.06 14.32
CA PHE A 127 17.34 5.11 14.80
C PHE A 127 17.88 5.87 16.02
N LYS A 128 18.91 5.36 16.70
CA LYS A 128 19.58 6.10 17.77
C LYS A 128 20.35 7.31 17.25
N ASN A 129 20.78 7.26 16.00
CA ASN A 129 21.70 8.24 15.42
C ASN A 129 21.12 9.00 14.22
N TYR A 130 20.10 8.45 13.56
CA TYR A 130 19.62 8.94 12.28
C TYR A 130 18.09 8.92 12.19
N HIS A 131 17.53 9.87 11.43
CA HIS A 131 16.13 9.81 11.04
C HIS A 131 15.90 8.71 9.99
N PHE A 132 14.70 8.13 9.94
CA PHE A 132 14.37 7.06 8.97
C PHE A 132 14.75 7.39 7.52
N SER A 133 14.47 8.62 7.06
CA SER A 133 14.83 9.05 5.72
C SER A 133 16.34 9.05 5.48
N GLU A 134 17.15 9.41 6.49
CA GLU A 134 18.60 9.38 6.40
C GLU A 134 19.13 7.95 6.35
N ILE A 135 18.53 7.04 7.13
CA ILE A 135 18.86 5.61 7.10
C ILE A 135 18.68 5.05 5.68
N LEU A 136 17.56 5.35 5.02
CA LEU A 136 17.31 4.92 3.64
C LEU A 136 18.33 5.51 2.65
N LEU A 137 18.68 6.79 2.78
CA LEU A 137 19.68 7.43 1.91
C LEU A 137 21.08 6.85 2.11
N ARG A 138 21.46 6.57 3.37
CA ARG A 138 22.73 5.92 3.70
C ARG A 138 22.79 4.50 3.14
N TRP A 139 21.68 3.76 3.20
CA TRP A 139 21.57 2.44 2.59
C TRP A 139 21.73 2.50 1.08
N ALA A 140 21.04 3.43 0.42
CA ALA A 140 21.17 3.64 -1.02
C ALA A 140 22.60 4.02 -1.44
N ALA A 141 23.33 4.75 -0.59
CA ALA A 141 24.73 5.13 -0.82
C ALA A 141 25.76 4.05 -0.41
N GLY A 142 25.32 2.89 0.09
CA GLY A 142 26.20 1.76 0.40
C GLY A 142 26.98 1.90 1.71
N PHE A 143 26.46 2.65 2.70
CA PHE A 143 27.13 2.83 4.01
C PHE A 143 27.02 1.62 4.95
N TYR A 144 26.21 0.62 4.61
CA TYR A 144 25.99 -0.57 5.43
C TYR A 144 26.67 -1.80 4.83
N LEU A 145 27.17 -2.68 5.69
CA LEU A 145 27.86 -3.90 5.29
C LEU A 145 26.89 -4.88 4.62
N PRO A 146 27.22 -5.47 3.46
CA PRO A 146 26.34 -6.40 2.74
C PRO A 146 25.90 -7.63 3.54
N GLU A 147 26.70 -8.05 4.51
CA GLU A 147 26.42 -9.19 5.39
C GLU A 147 25.28 -8.89 6.38
N GLU A 148 25.07 -7.62 6.70
CA GLU A 148 24.04 -7.15 7.63
C GLU A 148 22.82 -6.55 6.87
N TRP A 149 23.09 -5.89 5.75
CA TRP A 149 22.10 -5.18 4.94
C TRP A 149 22.24 -5.60 3.49
N THR A 150 21.22 -6.28 2.94
CA THR A 150 21.17 -6.56 1.50
C THR A 150 21.41 -5.26 0.73
N PRO A 151 22.33 -5.19 -0.24
CA PRO A 151 22.59 -3.96 -0.99
C PRO A 151 21.30 -3.38 -1.58
N PHE A 152 21.08 -2.07 -1.43
CA PHE A 152 19.81 -1.42 -1.79
C PHE A 152 19.36 -1.72 -3.23
N THR A 153 20.30 -1.70 -4.19
CA THR A 153 20.01 -2.03 -5.59
C THR A 153 19.54 -3.47 -5.76
N GLN A 154 20.19 -4.41 -5.06
CA GLN A 154 19.82 -5.82 -5.09
C GLN A 154 18.45 -6.04 -4.43
N TYR A 155 18.18 -5.37 -3.31
CA TYR A 155 16.86 -5.40 -2.66
C TYR A 155 15.75 -4.92 -3.62
N ILE A 156 15.94 -3.78 -4.31
CA ILE A 156 14.96 -3.27 -5.27
C ILE A 156 14.74 -4.25 -6.43
N GLN A 157 15.82 -4.83 -6.97
CA GLN A 157 15.72 -5.81 -8.06
C GLN A 157 14.92 -7.04 -7.62
N ASN A 158 15.24 -7.59 -6.44
CA ASN A 158 14.51 -8.72 -5.86
C ASN A 158 13.02 -8.38 -5.69
N ALA A 159 12.70 -7.19 -5.14
CA ALA A 159 11.32 -6.74 -4.99
C ALA A 159 10.59 -6.58 -6.33
N ALA A 160 11.27 -6.07 -7.36
CA ALA A 160 10.69 -5.93 -8.70
C ALA A 160 10.37 -7.28 -9.36
N HIS A 161 11.21 -8.31 -9.14
CA HIS A 161 10.97 -9.66 -9.64
C HIS A 161 9.74 -10.34 -9.06
N LEU A 162 9.29 -9.93 -7.87
CA LEU A 162 8.08 -10.47 -7.24
C LEU A 162 6.78 -9.86 -7.79
N ILE A 163 6.86 -8.73 -8.52
CA ILE A 163 5.70 -8.04 -9.10
C ILE A 163 5.35 -8.61 -10.48
N TRP A 164 6.32 -9.12 -11.23
CA TRP A 164 6.17 -9.51 -12.64
C TRP A 164 6.06 -11.01 -12.81
#